data_AF-A0A150PJS7-F1
#
_entry.id   AF-A0A150PJS7-F1
#
_cell.length_a   1.000
_cell.length_b   1.000
_cell.length_c   1.000
_cell.angle_alpha   90.00
_cell.angle_beta   90.00
_cell.angle_gamma   90.00
#
_symmetry.space_group_name_H-M   'P 1'
#
loop_
_entity.id
_entity.type
_entity.pdbx_description
1 polymer ?
#
loop_
_entity_poly.entity_id
_entity_poly.type
_entity_poly.pdbx_seq_one_letter_code
_entity_poly.pdbx_strand_id
1 'polypeptide(L)'
;MRWIAALLVACAAGCGVNPIPEPPAAPELGDVTGDLCLVCDRGMVDLAGGPGSARNADVVWAVNLDGTAPPAVAEVGADGSFALSVEALSGDEVRVQARRGDQRSAPADLVVANGPLEPALRALAACFRVAPELELPDAAVGGVSTSVLRVEHGCADPIAIDAIALRAPAADLVVQGGPAPVVVAPGEPLDVVVELRPSASGLREEVLLIEVSSPAVTRRAVTLLGRGAP
;
A
#
# COMPACT_ATOMS: atom_id res chain seq x y z
N MET A 1 27.47 82.31 -8.78
CA MET A 1 27.88 80.95 -8.37
C MET A 1 26.91 80.45 -7.31
N ARG A 2 25.95 79.59 -7.68
CA ARG A 2 25.03 78.90 -6.76
C ARG A 2 24.99 77.44 -7.21
N TRP A 3 25.34 76.53 -6.30
CA TRP A 3 25.49 75.09 -6.53
C TRP A 3 24.13 74.39 -6.39
N ILE A 4 23.82 73.47 -7.31
CA ILE A 4 22.68 72.55 -7.25
C ILE A 4 23.21 71.20 -6.77
N ALA A 5 22.75 70.73 -5.62
CA ALA A 5 22.99 69.38 -5.13
C ALA A 5 21.77 68.51 -5.48
N ALA A 6 21.98 67.48 -6.31
CA ALA A 6 20.98 66.47 -6.64
C ALA A 6 21.11 65.28 -5.69
N LEU A 7 20.04 64.99 -4.94
CA LEU A 7 19.92 63.84 -4.05
C LEU A 7 19.32 62.67 -4.83
N LEU A 8 20.14 61.63 -5.09
CA LEU A 8 19.71 60.34 -5.62
C LEU A 8 19.25 59.46 -4.45
N VAL A 9 17.94 59.21 -4.38
CA VAL A 9 17.34 58.23 -3.47
C VAL A 9 17.31 56.88 -4.19
N ALA A 10 18.10 55.92 -3.72
CA ALA A 10 18.10 54.55 -4.21
C ALA A 10 17.01 53.73 -3.50
N CYS A 11 15.93 53.40 -4.22
CA CYS A 11 14.94 52.43 -3.78
C CYS A 11 15.51 51.01 -3.90
N ALA A 12 16.00 50.46 -2.79
CA ALA A 12 16.26 49.02 -2.67
C ALA A 12 14.93 48.29 -2.49
N ALA A 13 14.33 47.85 -3.60
CA ALA A 13 13.21 46.92 -3.56
C ALA A 13 13.75 45.55 -3.10
N GLY A 14 13.55 45.24 -1.82
CA GLY A 14 13.79 43.91 -1.29
C GLY A 14 12.84 42.92 -1.93
N CYS A 15 13.38 42.02 -2.76
CA CYS A 15 12.68 40.82 -3.21
C CYS A 15 12.41 39.94 -1.97
N GLY A 16 11.28 40.17 -1.32
CA GLY A 16 10.74 39.28 -0.29
C GLY A 16 10.33 37.97 -0.95
N VAL A 17 11.26 37.03 -1.04
CA VAL A 17 10.98 35.65 -1.42
C VAL A 17 10.14 35.07 -0.28
N ASN A 18 8.82 34.94 -0.49
CA ASN A 18 7.99 34.16 0.43
C ASN A 18 8.51 32.72 0.39
N PRO A 19 8.99 32.15 1.51
CA PRO A 19 9.38 30.75 1.52
C PRO A 19 8.15 29.92 1.15
N ILE A 20 8.25 29.17 0.06
CA ILE A 20 7.27 28.14 -0.28
C ILE A 20 7.26 27.16 0.89
N PRO A 21 6.09 26.84 1.48
CA PRO A 21 5.98 25.82 2.50
C PRO A 21 6.54 24.50 1.97
N GLU A 22 7.44 23.87 2.73
CA GLU A 22 7.93 22.55 2.39
C GLU A 22 6.76 21.56 2.42
N PRO A 23 6.61 20.69 1.41
CA PRO A 23 5.56 19.69 1.41
C PRO A 23 5.58 18.85 2.69
N PRO A 24 4.43 18.47 3.24
CA PRO A 24 4.39 17.54 4.36
C PRO A 24 5.18 16.27 4.03
N ALA A 25 6.04 15.85 4.95
CA ALA A 25 6.79 14.62 4.78
C ALA A 25 5.83 13.40 4.70
N ALA A 26 6.17 12.45 3.83
CA ALA A 26 5.39 11.24 3.62
C ALA A 26 5.42 10.33 4.86
N PRO A 27 4.35 9.54 5.10
CA PRO A 27 4.33 8.53 6.14
C PRO A 27 5.43 7.48 5.94
N GLU A 28 6.00 7.03 7.04
CA GLU A 28 7.02 5.97 7.04
C GLU A 28 6.71 4.95 8.13
N LEU A 29 6.94 3.68 7.81
CA LEU A 29 6.81 2.55 8.71
C LEU A 29 8.21 1.96 8.97
N GLY A 30 8.55 1.78 10.24
CA GLY A 30 9.74 1.11 10.74
C GLY A 30 9.42 -0.28 11.27
N ASP A 31 10.14 -0.70 12.31
CA ASP A 31 10.05 -2.05 12.85
C ASP A 31 8.66 -2.34 13.46
N VAL A 32 8.15 -3.53 13.17
CA VAL A 32 6.89 -4.07 13.70
C VAL A 32 7.20 -5.37 14.43
N THR A 33 6.63 -5.53 15.62
CA THR A 33 6.70 -6.75 16.41
C THR A 33 5.34 -7.41 16.51
N GLY A 34 5.28 -8.73 16.50
CA GLY A 34 4.09 -9.51 16.82
C GLY A 34 4.17 -10.12 18.22
N ASP A 35 3.02 -10.17 18.89
CA ASP A 35 2.81 -10.96 20.09
C ASP A 35 1.62 -11.90 19.85
N LEU A 36 1.91 -13.20 19.80
CA LEU A 36 0.92 -14.24 19.57
C LEU A 36 0.25 -14.56 20.91
N CYS A 37 -1.05 -14.33 20.99
CA CYS A 37 -1.79 -14.76 22.17
C CYS A 37 -2.03 -16.29 22.13
N LEU A 38 -1.07 -17.07 22.64
CA LEU A 38 -1.12 -18.54 22.68
C LEU A 38 -2.28 -19.12 23.52
N VAL A 39 -2.88 -18.29 24.38
CA VAL A 39 -4.01 -18.66 25.25
C VAL A 39 -5.34 -18.07 24.75
N CYS A 40 -5.33 -17.26 23.69
CA CYS A 40 -6.54 -16.76 23.07
C CYS A 40 -7.04 -17.77 22.05
N ASP A 41 -8.25 -18.31 22.24
CA ASP A 41 -8.92 -19.24 21.30
C ASP A 41 -9.28 -18.62 19.93
N ARG A 42 -8.77 -17.43 19.58
CA ARG A 42 -9.34 -16.59 18.51
C ARG A 42 -8.43 -16.30 17.32
N GLY A 43 -7.22 -16.87 17.25
CA GLY A 43 -6.32 -16.62 16.11
C GLY A 43 -6.06 -15.12 15.91
N MET A 44 -5.74 -14.43 17.02
CA MET A 44 -5.41 -13.00 17.00
C MET A 44 -3.92 -12.83 17.29
N VAL A 45 -3.29 -11.91 16.58
CA VAL A 45 -1.94 -11.41 16.87
C VAL A 45 -2.01 -9.93 17.21
N ASP A 46 -1.32 -9.53 18.28
CA ASP A 46 -1.10 -8.12 18.58
C ASP A 46 0.15 -7.66 17.82
N LEU A 47 -0.02 -6.68 16.94
CA LEU A 47 1.06 -6.00 16.23
C LEU A 47 1.36 -4.70 16.96
N ALA A 48 2.65 -4.42 17.17
CA ALA A 48 3.10 -3.21 17.83
C ALA A 48 4.34 -2.63 17.17
N GLY A 49 4.49 -1.31 17.28
CA GLY A 49 5.71 -0.58 16.96
C GLY A 49 6.12 0.29 18.15
N GLY A 50 7.41 0.33 18.45
CA GLY A 50 7.95 1.19 19.49
C GLY A 50 7.97 2.67 19.08
N PRO A 51 8.48 3.56 19.95
CA PRO A 51 8.69 4.96 19.61
C PRO A 51 9.50 5.11 18.30
N GLY A 52 8.98 5.91 17.38
CA GLY A 52 9.57 6.14 16.05
C GLY A 52 9.26 5.08 14.99
N SER A 53 8.54 3.99 15.32
CA SER A 53 8.15 2.97 14.35
C SER A 53 7.14 3.44 13.31
N ALA A 54 6.35 4.48 13.60
CA ALA A 54 5.55 5.16 12.60
C ALA A 54 5.89 6.66 12.61
N ARG A 55 6.34 7.20 11.48
CA ARG A 55 6.67 8.61 11.33
C ARG A 55 5.75 9.26 10.33
N ASN A 56 5.45 10.54 10.56
CA ASN A 56 4.58 11.33 9.68
C ASN A 56 3.23 10.66 9.39
N ALA A 57 2.70 9.92 10.36
CA ALA A 57 1.48 9.13 10.23
C ALA A 57 0.54 9.45 11.39
N ASP A 58 -0.76 9.31 11.13
CA ASP A 58 -1.82 9.46 12.12
C ASP A 58 -2.37 8.09 12.53
N VAL A 59 -2.30 7.12 11.62
CA VAL A 59 -2.75 5.74 11.86
C VAL A 59 -1.80 4.71 11.26
N VAL A 60 -1.80 3.50 11.84
CA VAL A 60 -1.29 2.28 11.21
C VAL A 60 -2.48 1.40 10.83
N TRP A 61 -2.45 0.93 9.59
CA TRP A 61 -3.41 0.00 9.03
C TRP A 61 -2.72 -1.34 8.81
N ALA A 62 -3.39 -2.45 9.16
CA ALA A 62 -2.91 -3.77 8.81
C ALA A 62 -4.03 -4.72 8.38
N VAL A 63 -3.70 -5.66 7.51
CA VAL A 63 -4.61 -6.72 7.06
C VAL A 63 -3.88 -8.05 6.97
N ASN A 64 -4.54 -9.14 7.37
CA ASN A 64 -4.07 -10.50 7.11
C ASN A 64 -4.33 -10.86 5.65
N LEU A 65 -3.29 -11.16 4.89
CA LEU A 65 -3.33 -11.53 3.48
C LEU A 65 -3.74 -12.98 3.24
N ASP A 66 -3.67 -13.83 4.28
CA ASP A 66 -4.11 -15.22 4.26
C ASP A 66 -5.55 -15.40 4.77
N GLY A 67 -6.16 -14.31 5.26
CA GLY A 67 -7.53 -14.28 5.77
C GLY A 67 -8.43 -13.30 5.01
N THR A 68 -9.74 -13.38 5.31
CA THR A 68 -10.76 -12.47 4.73
C THR A 68 -11.27 -11.42 5.71
N ALA A 69 -10.75 -11.42 6.95
CA ALA A 69 -11.14 -10.45 7.96
C ALA A 69 -10.92 -9.01 7.47
N PRO A 70 -11.74 -8.04 7.91
CA PRO A 70 -11.51 -6.63 7.65
C PRO A 70 -10.15 -6.18 8.18
N PRO A 71 -9.54 -5.14 7.60
CA PRO A 71 -8.30 -4.58 8.13
C PRO A 71 -8.52 -3.97 9.52
N ALA A 72 -7.49 -4.07 10.35
CA ALA A 72 -7.40 -3.39 11.63
C ALA A 72 -6.68 -2.05 11.49
N VAL A 73 -7.07 -1.08 12.30
CA VAL A 73 -6.51 0.29 12.29
C VAL A 73 -6.28 0.73 13.73
N ALA A 74 -5.13 1.34 13.99
CA ALA A 74 -4.84 1.99 15.27
C ALA A 74 -4.24 3.38 15.07
N GLU A 75 -4.49 4.27 16.02
CA GLU A 75 -3.86 5.59 16.09
C GLU A 75 -2.37 5.46 16.38
N VAL A 76 -1.58 6.37 15.81
CA VAL A 76 -0.15 6.52 16.09
C VAL A 76 0.03 7.49 17.25
N GLY A 77 0.77 7.07 18.28
CA GLY A 77 1.12 7.89 19.42
C GLY A 77 2.01 9.07 19.02
N ALA A 78 2.08 10.10 19.88
CA ALA A 78 2.88 11.30 19.62
C ALA A 78 4.39 11.00 19.44
N ASP A 79 4.87 9.89 19.98
CA ASP A 79 6.23 9.40 19.84
C ASP A 79 6.43 8.45 18.65
N GLY A 80 5.38 8.18 17.87
CA GLY A 80 5.40 7.25 16.73
C GLY A 80 5.14 5.79 17.08
N SER A 81 4.82 5.46 18.34
CA SER A 81 4.42 4.11 18.73
C SER A 81 2.99 3.77 18.30
N PHE A 82 2.67 2.48 18.16
CA PHE A 82 1.32 2.01 17.86
C PHE A 82 1.11 0.59 18.38
N ALA A 83 -0.15 0.18 18.57
CA ALA A 83 -0.55 -1.19 18.86
C ALA A 83 -1.94 -1.48 18.25
N LEU A 84 -2.08 -2.61 17.56
CA LEU A 84 -3.34 -3.08 16.98
C LEU A 84 -3.43 -4.60 17.00
N SER A 85 -4.65 -5.15 17.04
CA SER A 85 -4.88 -6.59 16.95
C SER A 85 -5.42 -6.98 15.58
N VAL A 86 -4.83 -8.00 14.96
CA VAL A 86 -5.24 -8.55 13.65
C VAL A 86 -5.66 -10.00 13.82
N GLU A 87 -6.71 -10.43 13.14
CA GLU A 87 -7.06 -11.84 13.02
C GLU A 87 -6.08 -12.55 12.08
N ALA A 88 -5.07 -13.20 12.66
CA ALA A 88 -4.02 -13.94 11.96
C ALA A 88 -3.39 -15.00 12.85
N LEU A 89 -2.81 -16.02 12.21
CA LEU A 89 -2.08 -17.11 12.84
C LEU A 89 -0.57 -16.97 12.63
N SER A 90 0.21 -17.69 13.43
CA SER A 90 1.66 -17.78 13.19
C SER A 90 1.93 -18.33 11.79
N GLY A 91 2.78 -17.64 11.03
CA GLY A 91 3.12 -17.98 9.64
C GLY A 91 2.24 -17.32 8.58
N ASP A 92 1.09 -16.75 8.96
CA ASP A 92 0.31 -15.89 8.07
C ASP A 92 1.14 -14.65 7.68
N GLU A 93 0.80 -14.06 6.55
CA GLU A 93 1.37 -12.82 6.08
C GLU A 93 0.41 -11.66 6.36
N VAL A 94 0.92 -10.60 6.98
CA VAL A 94 0.18 -9.36 7.19
C VAL A 94 0.78 -8.25 6.37
N ARG A 95 -0.06 -7.43 5.74
CA ARG A 95 0.36 -6.16 5.15
C ARG A 95 0.15 -5.05 6.15
N VAL A 96 1.18 -4.25 6.42
CA VAL A 96 1.16 -3.11 7.34
C VAL A 96 1.53 -1.82 6.59
N GLN A 97 0.83 -0.74 6.85
CA GLN A 97 1.10 0.59 6.30
C GLN A 97 0.87 1.69 7.34
N ALA A 98 1.80 2.64 7.43
CA ALA A 98 1.59 3.90 8.14
C ALA A 98 0.87 4.90 7.20
N ARG A 99 -0.09 5.67 7.71
CA ARG A 99 -0.97 6.53 6.87
C ARG A 99 -1.22 7.89 7.50
N ARG A 100 -1.40 8.91 6.65
CA ARG A 100 -1.81 10.28 7.01
C ARG A 100 -2.73 10.84 5.91
N GLY A 101 -4.01 10.99 6.22
CA GLY A 101 -5.02 11.32 5.20
C GLY A 101 -4.98 10.31 4.04
N ASP A 102 -4.82 10.81 2.81
CA ASP A 102 -4.69 9.98 1.60
C ASP A 102 -3.23 9.47 1.37
N GLN A 103 -2.24 9.97 2.12
CA GLN A 103 -0.85 9.53 2.00
C GLN A 103 -0.60 8.23 2.76
N ARG A 104 0.29 7.40 2.20
CA ARG A 104 0.61 6.05 2.69
C ARG A 104 2.11 5.82 2.61
N SER A 105 2.65 5.06 3.56
CA SER A 105 3.98 4.47 3.41
C SER A 105 3.96 3.39 2.35
N ALA A 106 5.15 2.99 1.86
CA ALA A 106 5.26 1.72 1.15
C ALA A 106 4.67 0.58 2.01
N PRO A 107 3.94 -0.38 1.40
CA PRO A 107 3.41 -1.52 2.14
C PRO A 107 4.54 -2.45 2.58
N ALA A 108 4.47 -2.86 3.85
CA ALA A 108 5.33 -3.90 4.41
C ALA A 108 4.53 -5.19 4.55
N ASP A 109 4.88 -6.20 3.76
CA ASP A 109 4.32 -7.54 3.89
C ASP A 109 5.23 -8.36 4.81
N LEU A 110 4.71 -8.72 5.99
CA LEU A 110 5.46 -9.29 7.10
C LEU A 110 4.90 -10.66 7.48
N VAL A 111 5.75 -11.58 7.91
CA VAL A 111 5.33 -12.91 8.38
C VAL A 111 5.05 -12.86 9.88
N VAL A 112 3.86 -13.27 10.28
CA VAL A 112 3.40 -13.26 11.66
C VAL A 112 4.19 -14.26 12.50
N ALA A 113 4.83 -13.76 13.56
CA ALA A 113 5.61 -14.52 14.53
C ALA A 113 5.63 -13.78 15.89
N ASN A 114 6.22 -14.40 16.91
CA ASN A 114 6.53 -13.71 18.17
C ASN A 114 7.83 -12.91 18.05
N GLY A 115 7.81 -11.64 18.46
CA GLY A 115 8.96 -10.74 18.39
C GLY A 115 8.99 -9.91 17.10
N PRO A 116 10.16 -9.41 16.67
CA PRO A 116 10.30 -8.67 15.41
C PRO A 116 9.80 -9.48 14.22
N LEU A 117 8.96 -8.87 13.39
CA LEU A 117 8.43 -9.52 12.20
C LEU A 117 9.36 -9.32 11.02
N GLU A 118 9.57 -10.40 10.27
CA GLU A 118 10.45 -10.41 9.11
C GLU A 118 9.63 -10.19 7.82
N PRO A 119 10.22 -9.54 6.79
CA PRO A 119 9.59 -9.42 5.49
C PRO A 119 9.28 -10.78 4.87
N ALA A 120 8.11 -10.90 4.24
CA ALA A 120 7.72 -12.12 3.55
C ALA A 120 8.62 -12.42 2.36
N LEU A 121 9.10 -13.66 2.27
CA LEU A 121 10.03 -14.07 1.22
C LEU A 121 9.36 -14.00 -0.16
N ARG A 122 10.02 -13.32 -1.09
CA ARG A 122 9.57 -13.18 -2.49
C ARG A 122 10.54 -13.90 -3.43
N ALA A 123 10.43 -15.22 -3.55
CA ALA A 123 11.40 -16.07 -4.27
C ALA A 123 11.73 -15.59 -5.70
N LEU A 124 10.76 -14.97 -6.40
CA LEU A 124 10.92 -14.47 -7.77
C LEU A 124 11.09 -12.94 -7.87
N ALA A 125 11.37 -12.20 -6.79
CA ALA A 125 11.41 -10.72 -6.79
C ALA A 125 12.37 -10.09 -7.81
N ALA A 126 13.45 -10.78 -8.18
CA ALA A 126 14.42 -10.27 -9.14
C ALA A 126 13.82 -10.10 -10.56
N CYS A 127 12.91 -11.00 -10.95
CA CYS A 127 12.44 -11.17 -12.33
C CYS A 127 10.91 -11.20 -12.49
N PHE A 128 10.14 -11.31 -11.41
CA PHE A 128 8.68 -11.22 -11.38
C PHE A 128 8.26 -10.02 -10.53
N ARG A 129 7.93 -8.92 -11.20
CA ARG A 129 7.62 -7.63 -10.59
C ARG A 129 6.18 -7.24 -10.87
N VAL A 130 5.52 -6.82 -9.81
CA VAL A 130 4.16 -6.28 -9.83
C VAL A 130 4.18 -5.08 -8.90
N ALA A 131 3.60 -3.97 -9.34
CA ALA A 131 3.47 -2.80 -8.47
C ALA A 131 2.68 -3.19 -7.21
N PRO A 132 3.12 -2.78 -6.00
CA PRO A 132 2.45 -3.20 -4.78
C PRO A 132 1.11 -2.49 -4.54
N GLU A 133 0.82 -1.46 -5.33
CA GLU A 133 -0.41 -0.67 -5.29
C GLU A 133 -0.85 -0.31 -6.72
N LEU A 134 -2.16 -0.23 -6.93
CA LEU A 134 -2.80 0.22 -8.16
C LEU A 134 -3.89 1.23 -7.81
N GLU A 135 -3.69 2.47 -8.23
CA GLU A 135 -4.72 3.49 -8.17
C GLU A 135 -5.71 3.33 -9.34
N LEU A 136 -6.99 3.30 -8.99
CA LEU A 136 -8.11 3.37 -9.91
C LEU A 136 -8.60 4.81 -9.98
N PRO A 137 -8.85 5.36 -11.18
CA PRO A 137 -9.47 6.67 -11.30
C PRO A 137 -10.78 6.72 -10.53
N ASP A 138 -11.08 7.88 -9.94
CA ASP A 138 -12.37 8.12 -9.31
C ASP A 138 -13.52 7.86 -10.30
N ALA A 139 -14.59 7.21 -9.83
CA ALA A 139 -15.78 6.94 -10.61
C ALA A 139 -17.00 7.51 -9.89
N ALA A 140 -17.92 8.14 -10.64
CA ALA A 140 -19.21 8.55 -10.08
C ALA A 140 -19.98 7.33 -9.54
N VAL A 141 -20.81 7.50 -8.51
CA VAL A 141 -21.68 6.43 -8.00
C VAL A 141 -22.55 5.86 -9.14
N GLY A 142 -22.52 4.54 -9.32
CA GLY A 142 -23.17 3.83 -10.43
C GLY A 142 -22.43 3.89 -11.77
N GLY A 143 -21.31 4.61 -11.84
CA GLY A 143 -20.39 4.61 -12.97
C GLY A 143 -19.36 3.48 -12.91
N VAL A 144 -18.42 3.51 -13.86
CA VAL A 144 -17.31 2.56 -13.94
C VAL A 144 -16.03 3.32 -14.29
N SER A 145 -14.94 2.99 -13.61
CA SER A 145 -13.57 3.33 -14.04
C SER A 145 -12.72 2.07 -14.13
N THR A 146 -11.61 2.17 -14.85
CA THR A 146 -10.75 1.01 -15.16
C THR A 146 -9.29 1.41 -15.09
N SER A 147 -8.47 0.53 -14.51
CA SER A 147 -7.01 0.59 -14.53
C SER A 147 -6.43 -0.74 -15.00
N VAL A 148 -5.20 -0.70 -15.52
CA VAL A 148 -4.45 -1.89 -15.93
C VAL A 148 -3.28 -2.08 -14.99
N LEU A 149 -3.27 -3.21 -14.29
CA LEU A 149 -2.11 -3.69 -13.55
C LEU A 149 -1.20 -4.47 -14.50
N ARG A 150 -0.02 -3.93 -14.74
CA ARG A 150 1.01 -4.60 -15.53
C ARG A 150 1.78 -5.59 -14.65
N VAL A 151 1.87 -6.83 -15.12
CA VAL A 151 2.71 -7.87 -14.52
C VAL A 151 3.97 -8.01 -15.37
N GLU A 152 5.12 -7.67 -14.78
CA GLU A 152 6.41 -7.76 -15.45
C GLU A 152 7.08 -9.10 -15.12
N HIS A 153 7.27 -9.91 -16.16
CA HIS A 153 7.94 -11.21 -16.08
C HIS A 153 9.16 -11.25 -17.01
N GLY A 154 10.34 -11.30 -16.39
CA GLY A 154 11.64 -11.44 -17.06
C GLY A 154 12.43 -12.64 -16.55
N CYS A 155 11.77 -13.64 -15.96
CA CYS A 155 12.47 -14.86 -15.53
C CYS A 155 12.81 -15.71 -16.76
N ALA A 156 13.83 -16.57 -16.64
CA ALA A 156 14.25 -17.45 -17.73
C ALA A 156 13.26 -18.60 -17.97
N ASP A 157 12.62 -19.08 -16.91
CA ASP A 157 11.61 -20.14 -16.96
C ASP A 157 10.21 -19.55 -17.01
N PRO A 158 9.24 -20.23 -17.67
CA PRO A 158 7.83 -19.84 -17.62
C PRO A 158 7.31 -19.76 -16.19
N ILE A 159 6.42 -18.80 -15.92
CA ILE A 159 5.72 -18.67 -14.64
C ILE A 159 4.33 -19.32 -14.75
N ALA A 160 3.98 -20.17 -13.78
CA ALA A 160 2.61 -20.65 -13.61
C ALA A 160 1.91 -19.81 -12.53
N ILE A 161 0.88 -19.07 -12.92
CA ILE A 161 0.01 -18.31 -12.02
C ILE A 161 -1.24 -19.14 -11.78
N ASP A 162 -1.48 -19.53 -10.53
CA ASP A 162 -2.59 -20.40 -10.15
C ASP A 162 -3.88 -19.61 -9.92
N ALA A 163 -3.75 -18.41 -9.34
CA ALA A 163 -4.88 -17.54 -9.01
C ALA A 163 -4.53 -16.05 -9.15
N ILE A 164 -5.51 -15.28 -9.62
CA ILE A 164 -5.53 -13.81 -9.60
C ILE A 164 -6.90 -13.42 -9.02
N ALA A 165 -6.95 -13.09 -7.74
CA ALA A 165 -8.21 -12.92 -7.02
C ALA A 165 -8.12 -11.87 -5.91
N LEU A 166 -9.24 -11.24 -5.60
CA LEU A 166 -9.34 -10.39 -4.42
C LEU A 166 -9.20 -11.25 -3.16
N ARG A 167 -8.46 -10.75 -2.18
CA ARG A 167 -8.27 -11.39 -0.87
C ARG A 167 -9.61 -11.60 -0.15
N ALA A 168 -10.48 -10.59 -0.12
CA ALA A 168 -11.82 -10.68 0.40
C ALA A 168 -12.86 -10.18 -0.63
N PRO A 169 -14.14 -10.58 -0.52
CA PRO A 169 -15.18 -10.10 -1.42
C PRO A 169 -15.35 -8.58 -1.33
N ALA A 170 -15.18 -7.87 -2.45
CA ALA A 170 -15.44 -6.44 -2.56
C ALA A 170 -16.38 -6.16 -3.73
N ALA A 171 -17.65 -5.87 -3.44
CA ALA A 171 -18.71 -5.74 -4.46
C ALA A 171 -18.45 -4.66 -5.51
N ASP A 172 -17.72 -3.61 -5.14
CA ASP A 172 -17.42 -2.46 -6.00
C ASP A 172 -16.14 -2.64 -6.83
N LEU A 173 -15.40 -3.75 -6.67
CA LEU A 173 -14.16 -4.04 -7.40
C LEU A 173 -14.32 -5.31 -8.24
N VAL A 174 -14.02 -5.21 -9.53
CA VAL A 174 -14.10 -6.32 -10.47
C VAL A 174 -12.75 -6.52 -11.13
N VAL A 175 -12.22 -7.74 -11.05
CA VAL A 175 -10.96 -8.12 -11.71
C VAL A 175 -11.30 -8.81 -13.02
N GLN A 176 -10.79 -8.26 -14.13
CA GLN A 176 -10.97 -8.76 -15.49
C GLN A 176 -9.60 -9.07 -16.10
N GLY A 177 -9.39 -10.29 -16.62
CA GLY A 177 -8.17 -10.62 -17.36
C GLY A 177 -7.18 -11.51 -16.61
N GLY A 178 -6.46 -12.33 -17.41
CA GLY A 178 -5.66 -13.48 -16.99
C GLY A 178 -6.54 -14.60 -16.45
N PRO A 179 -7.06 -15.53 -17.29
CA PRO A 179 -7.78 -16.69 -16.78
C PRO A 179 -6.78 -17.53 -15.99
N ALA A 180 -6.65 -17.28 -14.69
CA ALA A 180 -5.92 -18.15 -13.80
C ALA A 180 -6.75 -19.45 -13.65
N PRO A 181 -6.13 -20.63 -13.81
CA PRO A 181 -4.69 -20.85 -13.95
C PRO A 181 -4.14 -20.52 -15.35
N VAL A 182 -2.98 -19.84 -15.41
CA VAL A 182 -2.29 -19.46 -16.66
C VAL A 182 -0.78 -19.69 -16.55
N VAL A 183 -0.15 -20.09 -17.65
CA VAL A 183 1.31 -20.15 -17.78
C VAL A 183 1.77 -19.03 -18.70
N VAL A 184 2.65 -18.16 -18.20
CA VAL A 184 3.21 -17.02 -18.94
C VAL A 184 4.62 -17.37 -19.38
N ALA A 185 4.88 -17.29 -20.69
CA ALA A 185 6.22 -17.55 -21.22
C ALA A 185 7.17 -16.36 -20.95
N PRO A 186 8.50 -16.59 -20.90
CA PRO A 186 9.48 -15.51 -20.78
C PRO A 186 9.27 -14.40 -21.83
N GLY A 187 9.14 -13.15 -21.37
CA GLY A 187 8.93 -11.98 -22.23
C GLY A 187 7.49 -11.78 -22.73
N GLU A 188 6.56 -12.69 -22.41
CA GLU A 188 5.14 -12.50 -22.67
C GLU A 188 4.54 -11.51 -21.66
N PRO A 189 3.87 -10.44 -22.12
CA PRO A 189 3.21 -9.51 -21.21
C PRO A 189 1.96 -10.14 -20.59
N LEU A 190 1.72 -9.84 -19.32
CA LEU A 190 0.45 -10.13 -18.68
C LEU A 190 -0.10 -8.84 -18.08
N ASP A 191 -1.32 -8.50 -18.50
CA ASP A 191 -2.06 -7.35 -17.99
C ASP A 191 -3.32 -7.86 -17.28
N VAL A 192 -3.55 -7.35 -16.07
CA VAL A 192 -4.77 -7.58 -15.29
C VAL A 192 -5.56 -6.28 -15.27
N VAL A 193 -6.77 -6.30 -15.83
CA VAL A 193 -7.67 -5.16 -15.83
C VAL A 193 -8.46 -5.16 -14.53
N VAL A 194 -8.53 -4.02 -13.86
CA VAL A 194 -9.32 -3.86 -12.63
C VAL A 194 -10.32 -2.74 -12.86
N GLU A 195 -11.58 -3.01 -12.57
CA GLU A 195 -12.66 -2.04 -12.64
C GLU A 195 -13.14 -1.66 -11.23
N LEU A 196 -13.40 -0.37 -11.05
CA LEU A 196 -14.12 0.17 -9.90
C LEU A 196 -15.55 0.53 -10.34
N ARG A 197 -16.54 0.00 -9.62
CA ARG A 197 -17.98 0.20 -9.86
C ARG A 197 -18.67 0.64 -8.56
N PRO A 198 -18.46 1.88 -8.11
CA PRO A 198 -18.82 2.26 -6.74
C PRO A 198 -20.34 2.38 -6.58
N SER A 199 -20.89 1.68 -5.59
CA SER A 199 -22.33 1.77 -5.26
C SER A 199 -22.67 2.93 -4.32
N ALA A 200 -21.66 3.58 -3.75
CA ALA A 200 -21.77 4.72 -2.84
C ALA A 200 -20.50 5.57 -2.89
N SER A 201 -20.56 6.80 -2.40
CA SER A 201 -19.38 7.66 -2.34
C SER A 201 -18.35 7.16 -1.33
N GLY A 202 -17.11 7.64 -1.45
CA GLY A 202 -16.03 7.35 -0.51
C GLY A 202 -15.01 6.33 -1.02
N LEU A 203 -14.01 6.06 -0.18
CA LEU A 203 -12.87 5.22 -0.52
C LEU A 203 -13.31 3.75 -0.70
N ARG A 204 -12.66 3.08 -1.65
CA ARG A 204 -12.66 1.64 -1.84
C ARG A 204 -11.24 1.15 -1.84
N GLU A 205 -11.00 0.15 -1.01
CA GLU A 205 -9.67 -0.43 -0.81
C GLU A 205 -9.82 -1.93 -0.58
N GLU A 206 -9.07 -2.73 -1.32
CA GLU A 206 -8.92 -4.17 -1.12
C GLU A 206 -7.57 -4.63 -1.70
N VAL A 207 -7.14 -5.84 -1.36
CA VAL A 207 -5.91 -6.44 -1.88
C VAL A 207 -6.23 -7.47 -2.96
N LEU A 208 -5.59 -7.32 -4.12
CA LEU A 208 -5.51 -8.34 -5.16
C LEU A 208 -4.30 -9.24 -4.89
N LEU A 209 -4.52 -10.55 -4.87
CA LEU A 209 -3.48 -11.57 -4.73
C LEU A 209 -3.21 -12.24 -6.08
N ILE A 210 -1.92 -12.37 -6.40
CA ILE A 210 -1.42 -13.15 -7.54
C ILE A 210 -0.56 -14.27 -6.97
N GLU A 211 -1.04 -15.51 -7.12
CA GLU A 211 -0.43 -16.72 -6.57
C GLU A 211 0.32 -17.47 -7.66
N VAL A 212 1.57 -17.83 -7.38
CA VAL A 212 2.49 -18.50 -8.32
C VAL A 212 3.03 -19.77 -7.69
N SER A 213 2.95 -20.89 -8.40
CA SER A 213 3.51 -22.18 -7.99
C SER A 213 4.82 -22.55 -8.67
N SER A 214 5.10 -22.01 -9.87
CA SER A 214 6.27 -22.36 -10.68
C SER A 214 6.95 -21.13 -11.26
N PRO A 215 8.30 -21.07 -11.32
CA PRO A 215 9.25 -22.12 -10.91
C PRO A 215 9.51 -22.21 -9.40
N ALA A 216 8.98 -21.27 -8.62
CA ALA A 216 9.02 -21.30 -7.17
C ALA A 216 7.74 -20.71 -6.61
N VAL A 217 7.28 -21.25 -5.47
CA VAL A 217 6.09 -20.75 -4.78
C VAL A 217 6.35 -19.31 -4.32
N THR A 218 5.49 -18.38 -4.75
CA THR A 218 5.51 -16.98 -4.30
C THR A 218 4.14 -16.36 -4.47
N ARG A 219 3.89 -15.30 -3.70
CA ARG A 219 2.70 -14.45 -3.83
C ARG A 219 3.09 -13.01 -4.12
N ARG A 220 2.23 -12.28 -4.82
CA ARG A 220 2.25 -10.81 -4.91
C ARG A 220 0.91 -10.29 -4.41
N ALA A 221 0.97 -9.30 -3.53
CA ALA A 221 -0.20 -8.59 -3.04
C ALA A 221 -0.18 -7.16 -3.59
N VAL A 222 -1.30 -6.71 -4.14
CA VAL A 222 -1.48 -5.39 -4.74
C VAL A 222 -2.64 -4.69 -4.06
N THR A 223 -2.39 -3.56 -3.40
CA THR A 223 -3.47 -2.73 -2.84
C THR A 223 -4.18 -2.02 -3.98
N LEU A 224 -5.45 -2.31 -4.18
CA LEU A 224 -6.33 -1.61 -5.09
C LEU A 224 -6.95 -0.43 -4.37
N LEU A 225 -6.83 0.77 -4.92
CA LEU A 225 -7.35 1.99 -4.30
C LEU A 225 -8.18 2.80 -5.29
N GLY A 226 -9.40 3.17 -4.93
CA GLY A 226 -10.18 4.11 -5.72
C GLY A 226 -11.31 4.75 -4.93
N ARG A 227 -12.05 5.67 -5.53
CA ARG A 227 -13.10 6.43 -4.83
C ARG A 227 -14.38 6.54 -5.64
N GLY A 228 -15.51 6.35 -4.96
CA GLY A 228 -16.82 6.76 -5.43
C GLY A 228 -17.00 8.26 -5.27
N ALA A 229 -17.16 8.98 -6.38
CA ALA A 229 -17.52 10.39 -6.39
C ALA A 229 -19.05 10.56 -6.40
N PRO A 230 -19.59 11.60 -5.74
CA PRO A 230 -21.03 11.89 -5.73
C PRO A 230 -21.58 12.20 -7.13
#